data_AF-A0A518J2D4-F1
#
_entry.id   AF-A0A518J2D4-F1
#
_cell.length_a   1.000
_cell.length_b   1.000
_cell.length_c   1.000
_cell.angle_alpha   90.00
_cell.angle_beta   90.00
_cell.angle_gamma   90.00
#
_symmetry.space_group_name_H-M   'P 1'
#
loop_
_entity.id
_entity.type
_entity.pdbx_description
1 polymer ?
#
loop_
_entity_poly.entity_id
_entity_poly.type
_entity_poly.pdbx_seq_one_letter_code
_entity_poly.pdbx_strand_id
1 'polypeptide(L)'
;MDEQDFKDLYGLMRGNSDATSVMDAQGLFALKDYQQTLEKLQGIQQRYESSKIRVMRTKIEESGGRKSSEQEAKERRLQKKQTRYREVMEKLDEMQAALPTLIQRAEARKAREQSQQAAVVDQSHEDTIDGEASEELTHSGEEQSPSLEQFIREFVAAPAATNQRDLIDRCFKVRPVSDAQDVRAGELYFIDGGGQTYLALVRKSDNPERVRLKSAITGERLRTIDLPTFLKLGQRDRVVRLKPLLQNSGSSQRSQTSTSAPAPTPAQQSTAAAPPIEDDDDVVIGGNALQESAETAKILDKGAFSQLADAANRSGICPGADLIAHVRDRDFRLGNFQDALQTMEGIYGKFTAAAASRTAQLRQEDAAIQSGRVKMSPKDLAAKRARDAAQNQLVERARNRFSRVLDGLRVLLRKETGEG
;
A
#
# COMPACT_ATOMS: atom_id res chain seq x y z
N MET A 1 -19.86 -25.39 7.73
CA MET A 1 -19.00 -24.30 7.29
C MET A 1 -18.56 -24.56 5.87
N ASP A 2 -19.00 -23.72 4.95
CA ASP A 2 -18.68 -23.80 3.52
C ASP A 2 -18.28 -22.42 2.96
N GLU A 3 -18.03 -22.36 1.65
CA GLU A 3 -17.68 -21.10 0.98
C GLU A 3 -18.86 -20.09 0.98
N GLN A 4 -20.10 -20.58 1.12
CA GLN A 4 -21.28 -19.73 1.15
C GLN A 4 -21.35 -18.93 2.44
N ASP A 5 -20.96 -19.52 3.58
CA ASP A 5 -20.88 -18.82 4.87
C ASP A 5 -20.00 -17.55 4.79
N PHE A 6 -18.89 -17.59 4.03
CA PHE A 6 -18.02 -16.42 3.82
C PHE A 6 -18.69 -15.35 2.96
N LYS A 7 -19.43 -15.75 1.91
CA LYS A 7 -20.18 -14.82 1.04
C LYS A 7 -21.30 -14.13 1.81
N ASP A 8 -21.97 -14.87 2.68
CA ASP A 8 -23.03 -14.35 3.53
C ASP A 8 -22.46 -13.35 4.55
N LEU A 9 -21.36 -13.71 5.23
CA LEU A 9 -20.65 -12.80 6.13
C LEU A 9 -20.16 -11.54 5.41
N TYR A 10 -19.60 -11.68 4.20
CA TYR A 10 -19.20 -10.55 3.37
C TYR A 10 -20.39 -9.65 3.01
N GLY A 11 -21.53 -10.24 2.64
CA GLY A 11 -22.77 -9.51 2.37
C GLY A 11 -23.24 -8.70 3.58
N LEU A 12 -23.21 -9.30 4.77
CA LEU A 12 -23.56 -8.63 6.03
C LEU A 12 -22.58 -7.49 6.35
N MET A 13 -21.29 -7.66 6.05
CA MET A 13 -20.23 -6.67 6.33
C MET A 13 -20.02 -5.63 5.21
N ARG A 14 -20.72 -5.74 4.07
CA ARG A 14 -20.54 -4.84 2.92
C ARG A 14 -20.63 -3.36 3.32
N GLY A 15 -19.59 -2.61 2.96
CA GLY A 15 -19.42 -1.19 3.29
C GLY A 15 -18.62 -0.93 4.57
N ASN A 16 -18.19 -1.98 5.29
CA ASN A 16 -17.21 -1.86 6.37
C ASN A 16 -15.78 -2.11 5.82
N SER A 17 -14.78 -1.45 6.40
CA SER A 17 -13.36 -1.61 6.04
C SER A 17 -12.86 -3.04 6.19
N ASP A 18 -13.41 -3.79 7.16
CA ASP A 18 -13.04 -5.19 7.41
C ASP A 18 -13.64 -6.19 6.41
N ALA A 19 -14.54 -5.77 5.50
CA ALA A 19 -15.16 -6.68 4.53
C ALA A 19 -14.13 -7.35 3.61
N THR A 20 -13.06 -6.64 3.22
CA THR A 20 -12.00 -7.22 2.40
C THR A 20 -11.25 -8.33 3.14
N SER A 21 -11.06 -8.20 4.46
CA SER A 21 -10.40 -9.23 5.26
C SER A 21 -11.18 -10.55 5.32
N VAL A 22 -12.51 -10.50 5.17
CA VAL A 22 -13.36 -11.72 5.09
C VAL A 22 -13.03 -12.52 3.82
N MET A 23 -12.76 -11.83 2.70
CA MET A 23 -12.36 -12.48 1.44
C MET A 23 -10.96 -13.09 1.54
N ASP A 24 -10.03 -12.44 2.25
CA ASP A 24 -8.72 -13.03 2.54
C ASP A 24 -8.86 -14.33 3.35
N ALA A 25 -9.72 -14.34 4.37
CA ALA A 25 -10.02 -15.52 5.17
C ALA A 25 -10.66 -16.63 4.32
N GLN A 26 -11.55 -16.28 3.38
CA GLN A 26 -12.11 -17.24 2.42
C GLN A 26 -11.02 -17.85 1.52
N GLY A 27 -10.03 -17.06 1.09
CA GLY A 27 -8.89 -17.54 0.32
C GLY A 27 -8.04 -18.55 1.09
N LEU A 28 -7.72 -18.26 2.36
CA LEU A 28 -7.01 -19.17 3.26
C LEU A 28 -7.79 -20.47 3.49
N PHE A 29 -9.11 -20.37 3.66
CA PHE A 29 -9.99 -21.52 3.81
C PHE A 29 -10.00 -22.42 2.57
N ALA A 30 -10.01 -21.83 1.37
CA ALA A 30 -9.95 -22.57 0.11
C ALA A 30 -8.62 -23.33 -0.06
N LEU A 31 -7.52 -22.79 0.47
CA LEU A 31 -6.21 -23.44 0.54
C LEU A 31 -6.12 -24.51 1.65
N LYS A 32 -7.20 -24.73 2.40
CA LYS A 32 -7.28 -25.64 3.56
C LYS A 32 -6.35 -25.25 4.71
N ASP A 33 -5.94 -23.98 4.77
CA ASP A 33 -5.22 -23.43 5.93
C ASP A 33 -6.24 -22.95 6.99
N TYR A 34 -6.85 -23.91 7.67
CA TYR A 34 -7.92 -23.65 8.63
C TYR A 34 -7.41 -22.90 9.87
N GLN A 35 -6.13 -23.02 10.22
CA GLN A 35 -5.52 -22.33 11.35
C GLN A 35 -5.43 -20.83 11.09
N GLN A 36 -4.82 -20.43 9.96
CA GLN A 36 -4.73 -19.02 9.60
C GLN A 36 -6.11 -18.41 9.33
N THR A 37 -7.04 -19.19 8.78
CA THR A 37 -8.44 -18.76 8.62
C THR A 37 -9.05 -18.37 9.97
N LEU A 38 -8.86 -19.19 11.00
CA LEU A 38 -9.38 -18.94 12.35
C LEU A 38 -8.80 -17.67 12.95
N GLU A 39 -7.47 -17.51 12.90
CA GLU A 39 -6.78 -16.31 13.39
C GLU A 39 -7.26 -15.04 12.68
N LYS A 40 -7.46 -15.11 11.36
CA LYS A 40 -7.97 -13.98 10.57
C LYS A 40 -9.39 -13.61 10.98
N LEU A 41 -10.27 -14.60 11.19
CA LEU A 41 -11.65 -14.35 11.65
C LEU A 41 -11.70 -13.77 13.07
N GLN A 42 -10.84 -14.23 13.99
CA GLN A 42 -10.72 -13.65 15.32
C GLN A 42 -10.25 -12.19 15.27
N GLY A 43 -9.25 -11.89 14.43
CA GLY A 43 -8.80 -10.52 14.21
C GLY A 43 -9.90 -9.61 13.64
N ILE A 44 -10.71 -10.13 12.72
CA ILE A 44 -11.88 -9.42 12.18
C ILE A 44 -12.89 -9.14 13.30
N GLN A 45 -13.22 -10.14 14.12
CA GLN A 45 -14.14 -9.99 15.24
C GLN A 45 -13.69 -8.89 16.21
N GLN A 46 -12.43 -8.92 16.66
CA GLN A 46 -11.91 -7.93 17.62
C GLN A 46 -11.95 -6.50 17.07
N ARG A 47 -11.59 -6.29 15.79
CA ARG A 47 -11.66 -4.97 15.15
C ARG A 47 -13.10 -4.52 14.98
N TYR A 48 -13.99 -5.43 14.59
CA TYR A 48 -15.40 -5.14 14.38
C TYR A 48 -16.09 -4.77 15.70
N GLU A 49 -15.81 -5.51 16.79
CA GLU A 49 -16.27 -5.19 18.14
C GLU A 49 -15.78 -3.80 18.55
N SER A 50 -14.47 -3.56 18.46
CA SER A 50 -13.85 -2.27 18.84
C SER A 50 -14.47 -1.08 18.10
N SER A 51 -14.73 -1.23 16.80
CA SER A 51 -15.35 -0.21 15.94
C SER A 51 -16.80 0.11 16.35
N LYS A 52 -17.54 -0.87 16.92
CA LYS A 52 -19.00 -0.77 17.11
C LYS A 52 -19.44 -0.76 18.57
N ILE A 53 -18.53 -0.88 19.54
CA ILE A 53 -18.81 -0.73 20.98
C ILE A 53 -19.68 0.50 21.27
N ARG A 54 -19.42 1.65 20.63
CA ARG A 54 -20.19 2.89 20.85
C ARG A 54 -21.65 2.75 20.40
N VAL A 55 -21.91 2.08 19.28
CA VAL A 55 -23.27 1.89 18.74
C VAL A 55 -24.06 0.93 19.64
N MET A 56 -23.39 -0.08 20.20
CA MET A 56 -24.01 -1.05 21.12
C MET A 56 -24.28 -0.48 22.52
N ARG A 57 -23.39 0.39 23.03
CA ARG A 57 -23.57 1.04 24.35
C ARG A 57 -24.61 2.16 24.35
N THR A 58 -25.00 2.67 23.18
CA THR A 58 -26.05 3.69 23.10
C THR A 58 -27.39 3.04 23.45
N LYS A 59 -27.79 3.15 24.73
CA LYS A 59 -29.11 2.72 25.19
C LYS A 59 -30.17 3.60 24.51
N ILE A 60 -31.20 2.97 23.99
CA ILE A 60 -32.41 3.68 23.56
C ILE A 60 -33.05 4.16 24.85
N GLU A 61 -32.90 5.44 25.16
CA GLU A 61 -33.61 6.02 26.30
C GLU A 61 -35.10 5.93 26.00
N GLU A 62 -35.79 5.08 26.76
CA GLU A 62 -37.25 4.95 26.75
C GLU A 62 -37.84 6.23 27.37
N SER A 63 -37.83 7.31 26.60
CA SER A 63 -38.53 8.53 26.98
C SER A 63 -40.03 8.22 27.00
N GLY A 64 -40.60 8.13 28.20
CA GLY A 64 -42.03 7.86 28.46
C GLY A 64 -42.98 8.99 28.04
N GLY A 65 -42.57 9.88 27.14
CA GLY A 65 -43.39 10.94 26.56
C GLY A 65 -43.78 10.61 25.11
N ARG A 66 -44.75 11.34 24.56
CA ARG A 66 -45.09 11.25 23.12
C ARG A 66 -43.85 11.58 22.28
N LYS A 67 -43.20 10.55 21.74
CA LYS A 67 -42.01 10.70 20.89
C LYS A 67 -42.38 11.48 19.63
N SER A 68 -41.51 12.40 19.24
CA SER A 68 -41.62 13.03 17.92
C SER A 68 -41.36 11.97 16.83
N SER A 69 -42.00 12.09 15.67
CA SER A 69 -41.80 11.18 14.53
C SER A 69 -40.32 11.05 14.13
N GLU A 70 -39.54 12.13 14.30
CA GLU A 70 -38.10 12.13 14.05
C GLU A 70 -37.30 11.26 15.04
N GLN A 71 -37.67 11.27 16.32
CA GLN A 71 -37.06 10.40 17.34
C GLN A 71 -37.35 8.93 17.04
N GLU A 72 -38.59 8.59 16.66
CA GLU A 72 -38.93 7.22 16.28
C GLU A 72 -38.13 6.76 15.05
N ALA A 73 -37.94 7.62 14.05
CA ALA A 73 -37.10 7.31 12.89
C ALA A 73 -35.63 7.08 13.26
N LYS A 74 -35.08 7.87 14.21
CA LYS A 74 -33.72 7.69 14.74
C LYS A 74 -33.58 6.38 15.52
N GLU A 75 -34.56 6.05 16.37
CA GLU A 75 -34.60 4.79 17.12
C GLU A 75 -34.65 3.58 16.19
N ARG A 76 -35.55 3.59 15.19
CA ARG A 76 -35.62 2.52 14.17
C ARG A 76 -34.31 2.35 13.42
N ARG A 77 -33.62 3.45 13.07
CA ARG A 77 -32.30 3.39 12.42
C ARG A 77 -31.22 2.81 13.33
N LEU A 78 -31.22 3.18 14.61
CA LEU A 78 -30.28 2.63 15.60
C LEU A 78 -30.54 1.14 15.85
N GLN A 79 -31.80 0.74 16.00
CA GLN A 79 -32.18 -0.67 16.14
C GLN A 79 -31.72 -1.49 14.95
N LYS A 80 -31.97 -1.03 13.71
CA LYS A 80 -31.48 -1.72 12.50
C LYS A 80 -29.96 -1.90 12.50
N LYS A 81 -29.21 -0.89 12.96
CA LYS A 81 -27.74 -0.98 13.09
C LYS A 81 -27.32 -2.00 14.16
N GLN A 82 -28.00 -2.03 15.29
CA GLN A 82 -27.72 -2.98 16.38
C GLN A 82 -28.09 -4.42 16.01
N THR A 83 -29.18 -4.62 15.25
CA THR A 83 -29.56 -5.94 14.73
C THR A 83 -28.53 -6.44 13.71
N ARG A 84 -28.18 -5.62 12.72
CA ARG A 84 -27.14 -5.99 11.73
C ARG A 84 -25.79 -6.27 12.39
N TYR A 85 -25.43 -5.53 13.44
CA TYR A 85 -24.23 -5.81 14.21
C TYR A 85 -24.29 -7.19 14.89
N ARG A 86 -25.41 -7.52 15.54
CA ARG A 86 -25.62 -8.82 16.18
C ARG A 86 -25.56 -9.97 15.18
N GLU A 87 -26.21 -9.83 14.02
CA GLU A 87 -26.16 -10.83 12.95
C GLU A 87 -24.73 -11.12 12.46
N VAL A 88 -23.89 -10.08 12.30
CA VAL A 88 -22.48 -10.27 11.93
C VAL A 88 -21.71 -11.02 13.02
N MET A 89 -21.92 -10.66 14.29
CA MET A 89 -21.24 -11.30 15.41
C MET A 89 -21.64 -12.76 15.58
N GLU A 90 -22.94 -13.05 15.49
CA GLU A 90 -23.47 -14.43 15.53
C GLU A 90 -22.87 -15.28 14.41
N LYS A 91 -22.79 -14.74 13.18
CA LYS A 91 -22.20 -15.47 12.05
C LYS A 91 -20.69 -15.69 12.23
N LEU A 92 -19.96 -14.72 12.77
CA LEU A 92 -18.55 -14.87 13.12
C LEU A 92 -18.34 -15.95 14.18
N ASP A 93 -19.17 -15.98 15.23
CA ASP A 93 -19.10 -16.98 16.30
C ASP A 93 -19.42 -18.39 15.77
N GLU A 94 -20.46 -18.54 14.93
CA GLU A 94 -20.78 -19.80 14.25
C GLU A 94 -19.59 -20.34 13.44
N MET A 95 -18.95 -19.47 12.64
CA MET A 95 -17.81 -19.84 11.80
C MET A 95 -16.59 -20.22 12.64
N GLN A 96 -16.30 -19.45 13.70
CA GLN A 96 -15.19 -19.75 14.60
C GLN A 96 -15.40 -21.04 15.40
N ALA A 97 -16.64 -21.37 15.79
CA ALA A 97 -16.95 -22.62 16.47
C ALA A 97 -16.80 -23.84 15.55
N ALA A 98 -17.06 -23.69 14.24
CA ALA A 98 -16.95 -24.77 13.27
C ALA A 98 -15.49 -25.11 12.91
N LEU A 99 -14.60 -24.12 12.84
CA LEU A 99 -13.21 -24.29 12.37
C LEU A 99 -12.36 -25.29 13.17
N PRO A 100 -12.39 -25.32 14.52
CA PRO A 100 -11.65 -26.32 15.30
C PRO A 100 -11.99 -27.76 14.92
N THR A 101 -13.25 -28.05 14.60
CA THR A 101 -13.66 -29.40 14.16
C THR A 101 -13.10 -29.76 12.79
N LEU A 102 -12.92 -28.77 11.90
CA LEU A 102 -12.29 -28.96 10.59
C LEU A 102 -10.77 -29.14 10.71
N ILE A 103 -10.12 -28.38 11.60
CA ILE A 103 -8.70 -28.54 11.92
C ILE A 103 -8.42 -29.97 12.39
N GLN A 104 -9.16 -30.45 13.40
CA GLN A 104 -9.00 -31.81 13.92
C GLN A 104 -9.23 -32.89 12.86
N ARG A 105 -10.22 -32.70 11.97
CA ARG A 105 -10.48 -33.63 10.86
C ARG A 105 -9.35 -33.63 9.83
N ALA A 106 -8.78 -32.47 9.52
CA ALA A 106 -7.66 -32.33 8.59
C ALA A 106 -6.39 -32.98 9.15
N GLU A 107 -6.10 -32.77 10.44
CA GLU A 107 -4.99 -33.42 11.14
C GLU A 107 -5.15 -34.94 11.20
N ALA A 108 -6.33 -35.43 11.56
CA ALA A 108 -6.62 -36.87 11.59
C ALA A 108 -6.47 -37.51 10.19
N ARG A 109 -6.83 -36.79 9.13
CA ARG A 109 -6.63 -37.24 7.75
C ARG A 109 -5.14 -37.28 7.38
N LYS A 110 -4.38 -36.24 7.72
CA LYS A 110 -2.93 -36.18 7.47
C LYS A 110 -2.20 -37.30 8.21
N ALA A 111 -2.59 -37.59 9.46
CA ALA A 111 -2.04 -38.70 10.23
C ALA A 111 -2.31 -40.07 9.56
N ARG A 112 -3.52 -40.28 9.04
CA ARG A 112 -3.86 -41.52 8.29
C ARG A 112 -3.08 -41.65 6.99
N GLU A 113 -2.93 -40.56 6.23
CA GLU A 113 -2.16 -40.55 4.99
C GLU A 113 -0.66 -40.84 5.26
N GLN A 114 -0.09 -40.32 6.36
CA GLN A 114 1.27 -40.63 6.78
C GLN A 114 1.44 -42.09 7.20
N SER A 115 0.49 -42.67 7.96
CA SER A 115 0.53 -44.08 8.33
C SER A 115 0.41 -45.01 7.11
N GLN A 116 -0.38 -44.61 6.10
CA GLN A 116 -0.50 -45.37 4.85
C GLN A 116 0.77 -45.30 4.00
N GLN A 117 1.45 -44.15 3.95
CA GLN A 117 2.74 -44.05 3.25
C GLN A 117 3.84 -44.85 3.94
N ALA A 118 3.88 -44.86 5.29
CA ALA A 118 4.84 -45.68 6.03
C ALA A 118 4.64 -47.19 5.81
N ALA A 119 3.40 -47.64 5.62
CA ALA A 119 3.09 -49.05 5.37
C ALA A 119 3.47 -49.52 3.94
N VAL A 120 3.71 -48.61 3.00
CA VAL A 120 4.06 -48.94 1.60
C VAL A 120 5.58 -49.01 1.37
N VAL A 121 6.39 -48.44 2.26
CA VAL A 121 7.86 -48.41 2.14
C VAL A 121 8.54 -49.69 2.63
N ASP A 122 7.83 -50.59 3.33
CA ASP A 122 8.38 -51.86 3.86
C ASP A 122 8.35 -53.03 2.85
N GLN A 123 8.20 -52.76 1.54
CA GLN A 123 8.19 -53.79 0.48
C GLN A 123 9.05 -53.48 -0.76
N SER A 124 9.88 -52.44 -0.77
CA SER A 124 10.84 -52.21 -1.86
C SER A 124 12.27 -52.43 -1.39
N HIS A 125 12.71 -53.66 -1.67
CA HIS A 125 14.02 -54.29 -1.58
C HIS A 125 15.23 -53.42 -1.95
N GLU A 126 16.33 -53.71 -1.26
CA GLU A 126 17.74 -53.68 -1.69
C GLU A 126 17.98 -53.48 -3.20
N ASP A 127 18.78 -52.47 -3.56
CA ASP A 127 19.99 -52.76 -4.33
C ASP A 127 21.06 -51.67 -4.16
N THR A 128 22.28 -52.17 -3.98
CA THR A 128 23.53 -51.51 -3.63
C THR A 128 24.25 -51.02 -4.88
N ILE A 129 24.74 -49.77 -4.95
CA ILE A 129 25.94 -49.43 -5.75
C ILE A 129 26.75 -48.35 -5.02
N ASP A 130 27.92 -48.76 -4.52
CA ASP A 130 29.06 -47.94 -4.08
C ASP A 130 29.71 -47.20 -5.26
N GLY A 131 30.27 -46.02 -4.98
CA GLY A 131 31.06 -45.25 -5.94
C GLY A 131 31.83 -44.12 -5.26
N GLU A 132 33.07 -44.42 -4.89
CA GLU A 132 34.08 -43.57 -4.25
C GLU A 132 34.60 -42.38 -5.08
N ALA A 133 35.03 -41.35 -4.34
CA ALA A 133 36.28 -40.58 -4.44
C ALA A 133 36.49 -39.38 -5.41
N SER A 134 37.21 -38.42 -4.80
CA SER A 134 38.16 -37.42 -5.32
C SER A 134 37.61 -36.15 -5.97
N GLU A 135 37.77 -34.99 -5.30
CA GLU A 135 38.94 -34.08 -5.34
C GLU A 135 38.96 -33.21 -6.60
N GLU A 136 38.76 -31.90 -6.45
CA GLU A 136 39.86 -30.92 -6.55
C GLU A 136 39.32 -29.48 -6.51
N LEU A 137 39.95 -28.69 -5.64
CA LEU A 137 39.92 -27.24 -5.67
C LEU A 137 40.56 -26.73 -6.96
N THR A 138 39.93 -25.78 -7.63
CA THR A 138 40.58 -24.60 -8.25
C THR A 138 39.52 -23.78 -8.98
N HIS A 139 39.03 -22.68 -8.39
CA HIS A 139 38.35 -21.64 -9.18
C HIS A 139 38.90 -20.27 -8.78
N SER A 140 39.85 -19.82 -9.60
CA SER A 140 40.23 -18.43 -9.79
C SER A 140 38.99 -17.56 -9.96
N GLY A 141 38.90 -16.51 -9.15
CA GLY A 141 37.82 -15.52 -9.17
C GLY A 141 37.82 -14.70 -10.45
N GLU A 142 37.19 -15.24 -11.48
CA GLU A 142 36.52 -14.44 -12.49
C GLU A 142 35.12 -14.17 -11.96
N GLU A 143 34.75 -12.90 -11.79
CA GLU A 143 33.38 -12.49 -11.45
C GLU A 143 32.44 -12.88 -12.60
N GLN A 144 32.03 -14.15 -12.63
CA GLN A 144 31.02 -14.66 -13.54
C GLN A 144 29.70 -13.98 -13.18
N SER A 145 29.13 -13.26 -14.16
CA SER A 145 27.79 -12.74 -14.04
C SER A 145 26.85 -13.90 -13.63
N PRO A 146 26.00 -13.74 -12.61
CA PRO A 146 25.19 -14.83 -12.10
C PRO A 146 24.37 -15.44 -13.22
N SER A 147 24.39 -16.78 -13.32
CA SER A 147 23.62 -17.47 -14.35
C SER A 147 22.14 -17.16 -14.20
N LEU A 148 21.39 -17.14 -15.30
CA LEU A 148 19.94 -16.86 -15.26
C LEU A 148 19.22 -17.84 -14.32
N GLU A 149 19.71 -19.08 -14.22
CA GLU A 149 19.19 -20.10 -13.32
C GLU A 149 19.40 -19.75 -11.84
N GLN A 150 20.59 -19.23 -11.50
CA GLN A 150 20.87 -18.75 -10.15
C GLN A 150 19.97 -17.58 -9.79
N PHE A 151 19.81 -16.61 -10.71
CA PHE A 151 18.90 -15.50 -10.50
C PHE A 151 17.45 -15.97 -10.27
N ILE A 152 16.95 -16.92 -11.07
CA ILE A 152 15.60 -17.47 -10.90
C ILE A 152 15.44 -18.14 -9.53
N ARG A 153 16.45 -18.88 -9.08
CA ARG A 153 16.45 -19.53 -7.76
C ARG A 153 16.37 -18.50 -6.62
N GLU A 154 17.21 -17.46 -6.68
CA GLU A 154 17.21 -16.37 -5.70
C GLU A 154 15.90 -15.57 -5.73
N PHE A 155 15.33 -15.36 -6.92
CA PHE A 155 14.05 -14.67 -7.09
C PHE A 155 12.89 -15.44 -6.44
N VAL A 156 12.85 -16.77 -6.60
CA VAL A 156 11.83 -17.64 -5.98
C VAL A 156 12.01 -17.72 -4.46
N ALA A 157 13.25 -17.71 -3.97
CA ALA A 157 13.54 -17.73 -2.54
C ALA A 157 13.17 -16.42 -1.82
N ALA A 158 13.06 -15.30 -2.54
CA ALA A 158 12.71 -14.01 -1.96
C ALA A 158 11.20 -13.94 -1.59
N PRO A 159 10.84 -13.81 -0.29
CA PRO A 159 9.46 -13.94 0.17
C PRO A 159 8.58 -12.72 -0.09
N ALA A 160 9.17 -11.56 -0.36
CA ALA A 160 8.46 -10.29 -0.55
C ALA A 160 8.77 -9.67 -1.92
N ALA A 161 7.77 -9.00 -2.51
CA ALA A 161 7.89 -8.33 -3.81
C ALA A 161 8.96 -7.23 -3.83
N THR A 162 9.21 -6.57 -2.69
CA THR A 162 10.29 -5.58 -2.54
C THR A 162 11.67 -6.22 -2.71
N ASN A 163 11.91 -7.34 -2.05
CA ASN A 163 13.20 -8.05 -2.13
C ASN A 163 13.47 -8.57 -3.55
N GLN A 164 12.42 -9.02 -4.24
CA GLN A 164 12.48 -9.42 -5.63
C GLN A 164 12.83 -8.25 -6.56
N ARG A 165 12.30 -7.05 -6.28
CA ARG A 165 12.61 -5.85 -7.05
C ARG A 165 14.06 -5.41 -6.84
N ASP A 166 14.53 -5.43 -5.60
CA ASP A 166 15.92 -5.11 -5.27
C ASP A 166 16.90 -6.11 -5.91
N LEU A 167 16.50 -7.39 -6.05
CA LEU A 167 17.27 -8.39 -6.77
C LEU A 167 17.33 -8.08 -8.28
N ILE A 168 16.20 -7.69 -8.87
CA ILE A 168 16.12 -7.28 -10.27
C ILE A 168 17.00 -6.07 -10.55
N ASP A 169 16.94 -5.03 -9.71
CA ASP A 169 17.68 -3.79 -9.92
C ASP A 169 19.20 -4.01 -9.80
N ARG A 170 19.63 -5.05 -9.06
CA ARG A 170 21.04 -5.47 -8.98
C ARG A 170 21.50 -6.23 -10.22
N CYS A 171 20.69 -7.13 -10.76
CA CYS A 171 21.09 -8.03 -11.85
C CYS A 171 20.76 -7.50 -13.25
N PHE A 172 19.78 -6.61 -13.38
CA PHE A 172 19.23 -6.17 -14.66
C PHE A 172 19.11 -4.65 -14.75
N LYS A 173 19.34 -4.14 -15.96
CA LYS A 173 18.93 -2.79 -16.34
C LYS A 173 17.43 -2.78 -16.62
N VAL A 174 16.68 -2.18 -15.71
CA VAL A 174 15.23 -2.02 -15.82
C VAL A 174 14.90 -0.92 -16.83
N ARG A 175 14.02 -1.23 -17.80
CA ARG A 175 13.42 -0.23 -18.70
C ARG A 175 11.90 -0.26 -18.59
N PRO A 176 11.23 0.88 -18.37
CA PRO A 176 9.77 0.93 -18.40
C PRO A 176 9.26 0.58 -19.81
N VAL A 177 8.08 -0.03 -19.88
CA VAL A 177 7.40 -0.36 -21.13
C VAL A 177 6.39 0.76 -21.40
N SER A 178 6.74 1.70 -22.29
CA SER A 178 5.87 2.84 -22.59
C SER A 178 5.13 2.66 -23.91
N ASP A 179 5.81 2.06 -24.89
CA ASP A 179 5.31 1.94 -26.26
C ASP A 179 5.26 0.48 -26.75
N ALA A 180 4.49 0.22 -27.79
CA ALA A 180 4.42 -1.10 -28.42
C ALA A 180 5.78 -1.62 -28.90
N GLN A 181 6.72 -0.73 -29.23
CA GLN A 181 8.08 -1.08 -29.65
C GLN A 181 8.97 -1.62 -28.52
N ASP A 182 8.59 -1.37 -27.26
CA ASP A 182 9.29 -1.93 -26.12
C ASP A 182 8.96 -3.39 -25.89
N VAL A 183 7.83 -3.88 -26.40
CA VAL A 183 7.38 -5.27 -26.28
C VAL A 183 8.06 -6.13 -27.34
N ARG A 184 9.17 -6.74 -26.96
CA ARG A 184 9.98 -7.63 -27.80
C ARG A 184 9.82 -9.10 -27.40
N ALA A 185 9.61 -9.95 -28.40
CA ALA A 185 9.58 -11.40 -28.21
C ALA A 185 10.96 -11.95 -27.84
N GLY A 186 11.00 -12.90 -26.93
CA GLY A 186 12.21 -13.52 -26.39
C GLY A 186 12.87 -12.76 -25.24
N GLU A 187 12.42 -11.54 -24.94
CA GLU A 187 12.94 -10.76 -23.82
C GLU A 187 12.17 -11.07 -22.51
N LEU A 188 12.85 -10.81 -21.38
CA LEU A 188 12.36 -11.07 -20.03
C LEU A 188 11.68 -9.82 -19.46
N TYR A 189 10.53 -10.02 -18.82
CA TYR A 189 9.72 -8.97 -18.20
C TYR A 189 9.39 -9.33 -16.77
N PHE A 190 9.41 -8.34 -15.89
CA PHE A 190 8.85 -8.44 -14.55
C PHE A 190 7.47 -7.79 -14.53
N ILE A 191 6.48 -8.51 -14.01
CA ILE A 191 5.08 -8.10 -13.95
C ILE A 191 4.63 -8.14 -12.49
N ASP A 192 4.21 -6.99 -11.96
CA ASP A 192 3.62 -6.86 -10.63
C ASP A 192 2.08 -6.85 -10.71
N GLY A 193 1.48 -7.98 -10.31
CA GLY A 193 0.04 -8.21 -10.22
C GLY A 193 -0.62 -7.62 -8.97
N GLY A 194 0.13 -7.01 -8.03
CA GLY A 194 -0.43 -6.28 -6.87
C GLY A 194 -0.77 -7.20 -5.71
N GLY A 195 -0.11 -8.35 -5.69
CA GLY A 195 -0.27 -9.44 -4.73
C GLY A 195 0.59 -10.63 -5.13
N GLN A 196 0.77 -10.83 -6.43
CA GLN A 196 1.73 -11.77 -6.99
C GLN A 196 2.60 -11.10 -8.05
N THR A 197 3.86 -11.49 -8.10
CA THR A 197 4.86 -11.03 -9.07
C THR A 197 5.19 -12.18 -10.01
N TYR A 198 5.45 -11.85 -11.28
CA TYR A 198 5.77 -12.84 -12.29
C TYR A 198 6.99 -12.41 -13.10
N LEU A 199 7.90 -13.35 -13.34
CA LEU A 199 8.91 -13.26 -14.38
C LEU A 199 8.39 -13.94 -15.63
N ALA A 200 8.20 -13.18 -16.70
CA ALA A 200 7.58 -13.65 -17.94
C ALA A 200 8.47 -13.40 -19.15
N LEU A 201 8.59 -14.41 -20.00
CA LEU A 201 9.17 -14.33 -21.34
C LEU A 201 8.04 -14.08 -22.35
N VAL A 202 8.15 -13.00 -23.12
CA VAL A 202 7.19 -12.72 -24.19
C VAL A 202 7.47 -13.65 -25.36
N ARG A 203 6.45 -14.36 -25.85
CA ARG A 203 6.54 -15.18 -27.06
C ARG A 203 6.02 -14.41 -28.26
N LYS A 204 6.58 -14.70 -29.44
CA LYS A 204 6.05 -14.18 -30.71
C LYS A 204 4.60 -14.67 -30.85
N SER A 205 3.68 -13.72 -31.02
CA SER A 205 2.26 -13.97 -31.24
C SER A 205 1.94 -13.76 -32.72
N ASP A 206 1.04 -14.57 -33.27
CA ASP A 206 0.53 -14.41 -34.64
C ASP A 206 -0.36 -13.17 -34.75
N ASN A 207 -0.94 -12.72 -33.63
CA ASN A 207 -1.75 -11.51 -33.54
C ASN A 207 -0.94 -10.40 -32.81
N PRO A 208 -0.67 -9.25 -33.46
CA PRO A 208 0.08 -8.14 -32.86
C PRO A 208 -0.65 -7.47 -31.70
N GLU A 209 -1.96 -7.64 -31.57
CA GLU A 209 -2.76 -7.06 -30.48
C GLU A 209 -2.70 -7.86 -29.18
N ARG A 210 -2.11 -9.06 -29.19
CA ARG A 210 -2.08 -9.96 -28.04
C ARG A 210 -0.66 -10.37 -27.68
N VAL A 211 -0.32 -10.23 -26.40
CA VAL A 211 0.98 -10.59 -25.84
C VAL A 211 0.86 -11.94 -25.14
N ARG A 212 1.50 -12.97 -25.72
CA ARG A 212 1.59 -14.31 -25.13
C ARG A 212 2.77 -14.36 -24.16
N LEU A 213 2.50 -14.72 -22.92
CA LEU A 213 3.47 -14.76 -21.85
C LEU A 213 3.75 -16.22 -21.44
N LYS A 214 5.03 -16.54 -21.23
CA LYS A 214 5.48 -17.82 -20.66
C LYS A 214 6.21 -17.51 -19.34
N SER A 215 5.83 -18.17 -18.26
CA SER A 215 6.55 -18.06 -16.99
C SER A 215 8.01 -18.46 -17.19
N ALA A 216 8.95 -17.61 -16.80
CA ALA A 216 10.37 -17.92 -16.85
C ALA A 216 10.77 -18.90 -15.73
N ILE A 217 9.98 -18.98 -14.66
CA ILE A 217 10.22 -19.84 -13.50
C ILE A 217 9.69 -21.25 -13.77
N THR A 218 8.40 -21.37 -14.07
CA THR A 218 7.73 -22.68 -14.22
C THR A 218 7.73 -23.19 -15.65
N GLY A 219 8.00 -22.32 -16.63
CA GLY A 219 7.87 -22.66 -18.05
C GLY A 219 6.41 -22.78 -18.51
N GLU A 220 5.42 -22.54 -17.65
CA GLU A 220 4.02 -22.64 -18.02
C GLU A 220 3.55 -21.44 -18.84
N ARG A 221 2.46 -21.62 -19.60
CA ARG A 221 1.82 -20.54 -20.34
C ARG A 221 1.00 -19.70 -19.38
N LEU A 222 1.33 -18.41 -19.27
CA LEU A 222 0.54 -17.45 -18.50
C LEU A 222 -0.64 -16.95 -19.34
N ARG A 223 -1.61 -16.32 -18.67
CA ARG A 223 -2.77 -15.71 -19.33
C ARG A 223 -2.30 -14.72 -20.40
N THR A 224 -2.88 -14.82 -21.60
CA THR A 224 -2.61 -13.87 -22.68
C THR A 224 -3.23 -12.52 -22.31
N ILE A 225 -2.48 -11.45 -22.50
CA ILE A 225 -2.90 -10.08 -22.18
C ILE A 225 -2.95 -9.29 -23.48
N ASP A 226 -3.98 -8.47 -23.66
CA ASP A 226 -4.07 -7.56 -24.79
C ASP A 226 -2.99 -6.48 -24.70
N LEU A 227 -2.40 -6.10 -25.83
CA LEU A 227 -1.29 -5.14 -25.90
C LEU A 227 -1.62 -3.81 -25.21
N PRO A 228 -2.81 -3.19 -25.38
CA PRO A 228 -3.15 -1.94 -24.67
C PRO A 228 -3.16 -2.10 -23.15
N THR A 229 -3.61 -3.26 -22.65
CA THR A 229 -3.60 -3.56 -21.21
C THR A 229 -2.16 -3.75 -20.71
N PHE A 230 -1.31 -4.41 -21.48
CA PHE A 230 0.10 -4.58 -21.18
C PHE A 230 0.84 -3.22 -21.09
N LEU A 231 0.57 -2.31 -22.04
CA LEU A 231 1.11 -0.94 -22.01
C LEU A 231 0.59 -0.11 -20.83
N LYS A 232 -0.70 -0.21 -20.50
CA LYS A 232 -1.28 0.44 -19.30
C LYS A 232 -0.63 -0.04 -18.00
N LEU A 233 -0.22 -1.31 -17.93
CA LEU A 233 0.54 -1.81 -16.78
C LEU A 233 1.98 -1.26 -16.77
N GLY A 234 2.60 -1.12 -17.94
CA GLY A 234 3.92 -0.49 -18.11
C GLY A 234 3.94 0.98 -17.67
N GLN A 235 2.92 1.77 -18.04
CA GLN A 235 2.77 3.18 -17.63
C GLN A 235 2.59 3.37 -16.11
N ARG A 236 2.19 2.32 -15.40
CA ARG A 236 2.04 2.31 -13.94
C ARG A 236 3.25 1.69 -13.23
N ASP A 237 4.35 1.49 -13.95
CA ASP A 237 5.58 0.81 -13.49
C ASP A 237 5.36 -0.64 -13.00
N ARG A 238 4.22 -1.24 -13.35
CA ARG A 238 3.86 -2.62 -12.99
C ARG A 238 4.40 -3.64 -13.97
N VAL A 239 4.82 -3.22 -15.16
CA VAL A 239 5.49 -4.06 -16.14
C VAL A 239 6.78 -3.37 -16.55
N VAL A 240 7.89 -4.05 -16.33
CA VAL A 240 9.20 -3.55 -16.75
C VAL A 240 9.96 -4.61 -17.52
N ARG A 241 10.72 -4.13 -18.50
CA ARG A 241 11.58 -4.96 -19.33
C ARG A 241 12.95 -5.08 -18.69
N LEU A 242 13.43 -6.30 -18.59
CA LEU A 242 14.71 -6.63 -17.97
C LEU A 242 15.75 -6.88 -19.04
N LYS A 243 16.80 -6.05 -19.05
CA LYS A 243 17.99 -6.30 -19.88
C LYS A 243 19.14 -6.72 -18.97
N PRO A 244 19.87 -7.79 -19.29
CA PRO A 244 21.06 -8.17 -18.52
C PRO A 244 21.96 -6.95 -18.39
N LEU A 245 22.40 -6.67 -17.15
CA LEU A 245 23.40 -5.65 -16.93
C LEU A 245 24.70 -6.20 -17.52
N LEU A 246 25.02 -5.84 -18.76
CA LEU A 246 26.33 -6.14 -19.34
C LEU A 246 27.35 -5.48 -18.41
N GLN A 247 28.02 -6.29 -17.57
CA GLN A 247 29.11 -5.82 -16.73
C GLN A 247 30.14 -5.25 -17.69
N ASN A 248 30.23 -3.92 -17.69
CA ASN A 248 31.15 -3.19 -18.52
C ASN A 248 32.54 -3.37 -17.88
N SER A 249 33.19 -4.49 -18.16
CA SER A 249 34.60 -4.74 -17.87
C SER A 249 35.44 -3.84 -18.79
N GLY A 250 35.50 -2.55 -18.44
CA GLY A 250 36.15 -1.51 -19.23
C GLY A 250 36.38 -0.25 -18.41
N SER A 251 37.53 -0.26 -17.71
CA SER A 251 38.38 0.87 -17.32
C SER A 251 37.91 2.31 -17.64
N SER A 252 37.86 3.11 -16.57
CA SER A 252 38.31 4.52 -16.48
C SER A 252 38.48 5.31 -17.78
N GLN A 253 37.58 6.25 -18.04
CA GLN A 253 38.02 7.59 -18.47
C GLN A 253 37.08 8.67 -17.96
N ARG A 254 37.57 9.33 -16.90
CA ARG A 254 37.13 10.59 -16.34
C ARG A 254 37.35 11.68 -17.41
N SER A 255 36.30 12.41 -17.79
CA SER A 255 36.45 13.69 -18.48
C SER A 255 35.45 14.68 -17.91
N GLN A 256 36.02 15.69 -17.25
CA GLN A 256 35.39 16.94 -16.85
C GLN A 256 35.12 17.79 -18.09
N THR A 257 34.01 18.54 -18.11
CA THR A 257 33.83 19.86 -18.75
C THR A 257 32.39 20.32 -18.41
N SER A 258 32.20 21.21 -17.45
CA SER A 258 32.13 22.68 -17.58
C SER A 258 30.74 23.23 -17.91
N THR A 259 30.10 23.75 -16.86
CA THR A 259 29.38 25.04 -16.79
C THR A 259 29.07 25.80 -18.09
N SER A 260 27.80 26.15 -18.30
CA SER A 260 27.37 27.55 -18.49
C SER A 260 25.83 27.68 -18.43
N ALA A 261 25.37 28.63 -17.61
CA ALA A 261 24.03 29.21 -17.66
C ALA A 261 23.95 30.26 -18.79
N PRO A 262 22.74 30.72 -19.16
CA PRO A 262 22.37 32.04 -18.66
C PRO A 262 20.89 32.26 -18.29
N ALA A 263 20.78 33.27 -17.43
CA ALA A 263 19.72 34.11 -16.86
C ALA A 263 18.40 34.40 -17.65
N PRO A 264 17.39 34.99 -16.96
CA PRO A 264 15.96 34.90 -17.28
C PRO A 264 15.38 36.21 -17.86
N THR A 265 14.14 36.17 -18.37
CA THR A 265 13.34 37.38 -18.72
C THR A 265 11.83 37.05 -18.56
N PRO A 266 10.97 38.02 -18.17
CA PRO A 266 9.80 37.76 -17.33
C PRO A 266 8.42 37.84 -18.03
N ALA A 267 7.42 37.39 -17.27
CA ALA A 267 6.01 37.79 -17.24
C ALA A 267 5.11 37.48 -18.45
N GLN A 268 4.06 36.69 -18.20
CA GLN A 268 2.70 37.02 -18.63
C GLN A 268 1.64 36.29 -17.78
N GLN A 269 0.75 37.10 -17.20
CA GLN A 269 -0.52 36.70 -16.58
C GLN A 269 -1.45 36.10 -17.63
N SER A 270 -2.18 35.04 -17.27
CA SER A 270 -3.48 34.73 -17.88
C SER A 270 -4.35 33.92 -16.93
N THR A 271 -5.52 34.47 -16.69
CA THR A 271 -6.69 33.94 -16.00
C THR A 271 -7.28 32.73 -16.75
N ALA A 272 -7.50 31.60 -16.07
CA ALA A 272 -8.37 30.55 -16.59
C ALA A 272 -9.02 29.74 -15.45
N ALA A 273 -10.29 29.44 -15.65
CA ALA A 273 -11.26 28.89 -14.73
C ALA A 273 -10.87 27.51 -14.14
N ALA A 274 -11.24 27.31 -12.88
CA ALA A 274 -11.06 26.06 -12.15
C ALA A 274 -12.02 24.97 -12.67
N PRO A 275 -11.55 23.75 -12.95
CA PRO A 275 -12.40 22.59 -13.23
C PRO A 275 -13.02 22.01 -11.95
N PRO A 276 -14.13 21.26 -12.05
CA PRO A 276 -14.77 20.62 -10.91
C PRO A 276 -13.86 19.51 -10.38
N ILE A 277 -13.56 19.58 -9.09
CA ILE A 277 -12.81 18.56 -8.36
C ILE A 277 -13.81 17.44 -8.04
N GLU A 278 -13.69 16.32 -8.75
CA GLU A 278 -14.34 15.07 -8.36
C GLU A 278 -13.56 14.50 -7.18
N ASP A 279 -14.12 14.66 -5.98
CA ASP A 279 -13.64 14.04 -4.74
C ASP A 279 -14.13 12.57 -4.70
N ASP A 280 -13.25 11.65 -5.07
CA ASP A 280 -13.32 10.25 -4.62
C ASP A 280 -12.05 9.94 -3.81
N ASP A 281 -12.22 9.16 -2.74
CA ASP A 281 -11.23 8.74 -1.72
C ASP A 281 -11.04 9.64 -0.48
N ASP A 282 -12.13 9.87 0.27
CA ASP A 282 -12.07 10.22 1.71
C ASP A 282 -12.12 8.94 2.57
N VAL A 283 -10.97 8.31 2.75
CA VAL A 283 -10.78 7.35 3.86
C VAL A 283 -10.46 8.15 5.11
N VAL A 284 -11.45 8.27 5.99
CA VAL A 284 -11.28 8.79 7.35
C VAL A 284 -10.44 7.81 8.15
N ILE A 285 -9.11 8.02 8.19
CA ILE A 285 -8.18 7.27 9.05
C ILE A 285 -8.26 7.85 10.46
N GLY A 286 -9.07 7.20 11.30
CA GLY A 286 -9.10 7.44 12.74
C GLY A 286 -8.24 6.42 13.48
N GLY A 287 -7.06 6.87 13.93
CA GLY A 287 -6.38 6.44 15.16
C GLY A 287 -6.03 4.95 15.33
N ASN A 288 -4.87 4.52 14.81
CA ASN A 288 -4.08 3.41 15.36
C ASN A 288 -2.59 3.57 15.01
N ALA A 289 -1.98 4.65 15.51
CA ALA A 289 -0.67 5.16 15.08
C ALA A 289 0.58 4.41 15.60
N LEU A 290 0.44 3.30 16.34
CA LEU A 290 1.59 2.62 16.95
C LEU A 290 1.99 1.30 16.29
N GLN A 291 1.12 0.69 15.49
CA GLN A 291 1.41 -0.59 14.83
C GLN A 291 1.67 -0.46 13.32
N GLU A 292 1.31 0.69 12.71
CA GLU A 292 1.65 1.04 11.31
C GLU A 292 3.12 1.45 11.11
N SER A 293 3.91 1.63 12.18
CA SER A 293 5.30 2.13 12.09
C SER A 293 6.24 1.18 11.33
N ALA A 294 5.95 -0.13 11.31
CA ALA A 294 6.74 -1.12 10.59
C ALA A 294 6.36 -1.25 9.09
N GLU A 295 5.11 -1.03 8.71
CA GLU A 295 4.66 -1.05 7.30
C GLU A 295 4.77 0.31 6.60
N THR A 296 4.77 1.41 7.37
CA THR A 296 5.14 2.75 6.88
C THR A 296 6.64 2.90 6.61
N ALA A 297 7.44 1.87 6.91
CA ALA A 297 8.76 1.66 6.34
C ALA A 297 8.74 1.33 4.82
N LYS A 298 7.60 1.52 4.14
CA LYS A 298 7.59 1.95 2.73
C LYS A 298 8.40 3.24 2.62
N ILE A 299 9.71 3.02 2.41
CA ILE A 299 10.79 3.96 2.19
C ILE A 299 10.23 5.28 1.69
N LEU A 300 10.37 6.32 2.51
CA LEU A 300 10.04 7.69 2.16
C LEU A 300 10.52 7.97 0.73
N ASP A 301 9.59 8.17 -0.20
CA ASP A 301 9.91 8.32 -1.61
C ASP A 301 9.94 9.80 -2.01
N LYS A 302 10.51 10.11 -3.19
CA LYS A 302 10.48 11.46 -3.76
C LYS A 302 9.03 11.93 -4.00
N GLY A 303 8.10 10.99 -4.18
CA GLY A 303 6.67 11.24 -4.30
C GLY A 303 6.08 11.88 -3.05
N ALA A 304 6.44 11.41 -1.85
CA ALA A 304 5.93 11.95 -0.58
C ALA A 304 6.23 13.44 -0.39
N PHE A 305 7.44 13.90 -0.72
CA PHE A 305 7.79 15.32 -0.68
C PHE A 305 6.99 16.15 -1.68
N SER A 306 6.72 15.60 -2.87
CA SER A 306 5.93 16.29 -3.89
C SER A 306 4.47 16.44 -3.44
N GLN A 307 3.90 15.36 -2.90
CA GLN A 307 2.56 15.38 -2.31
C GLN A 307 2.47 16.34 -1.12
N LEU A 308 3.52 16.43 -0.31
CA LEU A 308 3.60 17.38 0.79
C LEU A 308 3.68 18.82 0.28
N ALA A 309 4.53 19.11 -0.70
CA ALA A 309 4.65 20.44 -1.30
C ALA A 309 3.31 20.90 -1.89
N ASP A 310 2.62 20.03 -2.61
CA ASP A 310 1.29 20.32 -3.18
C ASP A 310 0.25 20.58 -2.09
N ALA A 311 0.21 19.75 -1.04
CA ALA A 311 -0.72 19.94 0.08
C ALA A 311 -0.42 21.23 0.85
N ALA A 312 0.86 21.53 1.09
CA ALA A 312 1.30 22.76 1.75
C ALA A 312 0.92 24.01 0.95
N ASN A 313 1.14 24.00 -0.37
CA ASN A 313 0.73 25.08 -1.27
C ASN A 313 -0.78 25.28 -1.29
N ARG A 314 -1.55 24.19 -1.42
CA ARG A 314 -3.03 24.25 -1.41
C ARG A 314 -3.59 24.75 -0.07
N SER A 315 -2.90 24.48 1.04
CA SER A 315 -3.31 24.99 2.35
C SER A 315 -3.25 26.51 2.46
N GLY A 316 -2.42 27.18 1.65
CA GLY A 316 -2.24 28.64 1.62
C GLY A 316 -1.68 29.26 2.89
N ILE A 317 -1.33 28.46 3.91
CA ILE A 317 -0.86 28.95 5.22
C ILE A 317 0.57 28.52 5.54
N CYS A 318 1.18 27.65 4.72
CA CYS A 318 2.52 27.14 4.97
C CYS A 318 3.58 28.15 4.48
N PRO A 319 4.34 28.79 5.37
CA PRO A 319 5.38 29.71 4.95
C PRO A 319 6.58 28.91 4.40
N GLY A 320 7.02 29.26 3.20
CA GLY A 320 8.17 28.61 2.57
C GLY A 320 7.87 27.22 2.03
N ALA A 321 6.65 26.98 1.52
CA ALA A 321 6.30 25.73 0.86
C ALA A 321 7.27 25.37 -0.29
N ASP A 322 7.85 26.37 -0.97
CA ASP A 322 8.87 26.17 -2.01
C ASP A 322 10.16 25.52 -1.48
N LEU A 323 10.51 25.73 -0.21
CA LEU A 323 11.69 25.11 0.40
C LEU A 323 11.54 23.59 0.51
N ILE A 324 10.32 23.07 0.55
CA ILE A 324 10.06 21.62 0.61
C ILE A 324 10.62 20.94 -0.65
N ALA A 325 10.44 21.55 -1.83
CA ALA A 325 11.00 21.04 -3.08
C ALA A 325 12.54 21.11 -3.09
N HIS A 326 13.11 22.19 -2.53
CA HIS A 326 14.56 22.31 -2.38
C HIS A 326 15.15 21.24 -1.46
N VAL A 327 14.54 20.99 -0.29
CA VAL A 327 14.98 19.93 0.64
C VAL A 327 14.90 18.56 -0.03
N ARG A 328 13.82 18.31 -0.79
CA ARG A 328 13.67 17.07 -1.57
C ARG A 328 14.82 16.87 -2.57
N ASP A 329 15.15 17.90 -3.34
CA ASP A 329 16.07 17.77 -4.47
C ASP A 329 17.53 17.92 -4.10
N ARG A 330 17.84 18.63 -3.01
CA ARG A 330 19.20 18.84 -2.51
C ARG A 330 19.51 17.86 -1.38
N ASP A 331 18.94 18.06 -0.20
CA ASP A 331 19.41 17.39 1.02
C ASP A 331 19.00 15.91 1.03
N PHE A 332 17.73 15.63 0.71
CA PHE A 332 17.21 14.27 0.68
C PHE A 332 17.84 13.40 -0.43
N ARG A 333 18.06 13.96 -1.62
CA ARG A 333 18.70 13.22 -2.73
C ARG A 333 20.18 12.95 -2.50
N LEU A 334 20.88 13.82 -1.79
CA LEU A 334 22.30 13.65 -1.47
C LEU A 334 22.51 12.70 -0.28
N GLY A 335 21.44 12.25 0.38
CA GLY A 335 21.52 11.39 1.56
C GLY A 335 21.77 12.16 2.86
N ASN A 336 21.72 13.50 2.84
CA ASN A 336 21.91 14.33 4.03
C ASN A 336 20.61 14.38 4.85
N PHE A 337 20.23 13.24 5.46
CA PHE A 337 18.92 13.10 6.12
C PHE A 337 18.79 13.97 7.38
N GLN A 338 19.90 14.23 8.08
CA GLN A 338 19.91 15.11 9.25
C GLN A 338 19.55 16.56 8.89
N ASP A 339 20.20 17.12 7.88
CA ASP A 339 19.94 18.49 7.39
C ASP A 339 18.52 18.62 6.84
N ALA A 340 18.07 17.59 6.10
CA ALA A 340 16.70 17.50 5.60
C ALA A 340 15.69 17.49 6.75
N LEU A 341 15.92 16.69 7.79
CA LEU A 341 15.05 16.60 8.96
C LEU A 341 14.98 17.94 9.70
N GLN A 342 16.11 18.56 10.00
CA GLN A 342 16.16 19.85 10.71
C GLN A 342 15.42 20.94 9.93
N THR A 343 15.61 20.99 8.61
CA THR A 343 14.92 21.98 7.76
C THR A 343 13.42 21.73 7.72
N MET A 344 13.00 20.47 7.56
CA MET A 344 11.58 20.10 7.54
C MET A 344 10.88 20.34 8.88
N GLU A 345 11.54 20.09 10.02
CA GLU A 345 11.02 20.42 11.35
C GLU A 345 10.85 21.93 11.53
N GLY A 346 11.79 22.73 11.02
CA GLY A 346 11.69 24.19 10.99
C GLY A 346 10.48 24.69 10.18
N ILE A 347 10.24 24.12 9.00
CA ILE A 347 9.06 24.44 8.17
C ILE A 347 7.78 24.01 8.88
N TYR A 348 7.75 22.80 9.43
CA TYR A 348 6.58 22.26 10.13
C TYR A 348 6.22 23.05 11.40
N GLY A 349 7.21 23.52 12.16
CA GLY A 349 7.01 24.40 13.32
C GLY A 349 6.32 25.71 12.93
N LYS A 350 6.80 26.36 11.85
CA LYS A 350 6.18 27.58 11.32
C LYS A 350 4.76 27.34 10.80
N PHE A 351 4.55 26.24 10.08
CA PHE A 351 3.22 25.82 9.61
C PHE A 351 2.26 25.59 10.77
N THR A 352 2.68 24.89 11.83
CA THR A 352 1.86 24.62 13.01
C THR A 352 1.47 25.90 13.73
N ALA A 353 2.41 26.85 13.86
CA ALA A 353 2.12 28.17 14.43
C ALA A 353 1.10 28.96 13.58
N ALA A 354 1.24 28.94 12.26
CA ALA A 354 0.30 29.59 11.34
C ALA A 354 -1.10 28.94 11.40
N ALA A 355 -1.18 27.60 11.46
CA ALA A 355 -2.43 26.86 11.60
C ALA A 355 -3.14 27.18 12.94
N ALA A 356 -2.39 27.26 14.04
CA ALA A 356 -2.91 27.65 15.35
C ALA A 356 -3.42 29.10 15.35
N SER A 357 -2.68 30.02 14.75
CA SER A 357 -3.09 31.43 14.59
C SER A 357 -4.40 31.55 13.81
N ARG A 358 -4.52 30.85 12.67
CA ARG A 358 -5.75 30.79 11.87
C ARG A 358 -6.92 30.22 12.68
N THR A 359 -6.70 29.14 13.43
CA THR A 359 -7.76 28.54 14.27
C THR A 359 -8.24 29.52 15.35
N ALA A 360 -7.33 30.28 15.96
CA ALA A 360 -7.67 31.32 16.92
C ALA A 360 -8.46 32.46 16.26
N GLN A 361 -8.07 32.89 15.05
CA GLN A 361 -8.78 33.90 14.28
C GLN A 361 -10.21 33.45 13.94
N LEU A 362 -10.39 32.22 13.46
CA LEU A 362 -11.73 31.68 13.17
C LEU A 362 -12.62 31.68 14.41
N ARG A 363 -12.08 31.29 15.58
CA ARG A 363 -12.82 31.36 16.86
C ARG A 363 -13.20 32.78 17.25
N GLN A 364 -12.31 33.76 17.07
CA GLN A 364 -12.60 35.16 17.35
C GLN A 364 -13.67 35.71 16.41
N GLU A 365 -13.61 35.37 15.13
CA GLU A 365 -14.62 35.76 14.14
C GLU A 365 -15.98 35.14 14.45
N ASP A 366 -16.03 33.85 14.81
CA ASP A 366 -17.26 33.17 15.22
C ASP A 366 -17.87 33.81 16.48
N ALA A 367 -17.05 34.18 17.46
CA ALA A 367 -17.50 34.91 18.65
C ALA A 367 -18.01 36.32 18.31
N ALA A 368 -17.38 37.01 17.36
CA ALA A 368 -17.82 38.32 16.87
C ALA A 368 -19.15 38.25 16.11
N ILE A 369 -19.38 37.17 15.37
CA ILE A 369 -20.66 36.89 14.71
C ILE A 369 -21.73 36.58 15.77
N GLN A 370 -21.43 35.72 16.74
CA GLN A 370 -22.36 35.30 17.77
C GLN A 370 -22.77 36.45 18.70
N SER A 371 -21.85 37.37 19.01
CA SER A 371 -22.14 38.58 19.80
C SER A 371 -22.90 39.66 19.01
N GLY A 372 -23.14 39.46 17.72
CA GLY A 372 -23.80 40.44 16.86
C GLY A 372 -22.92 41.64 16.47
N ARG A 373 -21.64 41.63 16.84
CA ARG A 373 -20.66 42.64 16.42
C ARG A 373 -20.46 42.63 14.90
N VAL A 374 -20.53 41.45 14.29
CA VAL A 374 -20.52 41.26 12.83
C VAL A 374 -21.88 40.73 12.41
N LYS A 375 -22.62 41.51 11.62
CA LYS A 375 -23.92 41.09 11.05
C LYS A 375 -23.68 40.37 9.73
N MET A 376 -24.06 39.09 9.66
CA MET A 376 -24.08 38.29 8.41
C MET A 376 -25.47 37.70 8.20
N SER A 377 -25.88 37.56 6.93
CA SER A 377 -27.06 36.78 6.57
C SER A 377 -26.85 35.30 6.96
N PRO A 378 -27.90 34.55 7.36
CA PRO A 378 -27.79 33.12 7.62
C PRO A 378 -27.19 32.33 6.44
N LYS A 379 -27.49 32.76 5.20
CA LYS A 379 -26.94 32.16 3.98
C LYS A 379 -25.44 32.39 3.86
N ASP A 380 -24.98 33.61 4.13
CA ASP A 380 -23.56 33.97 4.05
C ASP A 380 -22.75 33.30 5.16
N LEU A 381 -23.34 33.16 6.34
CA LEU A 381 -22.74 32.45 7.48
C LEU A 381 -22.57 30.95 7.18
N ALA A 382 -23.56 30.31 6.57
CA ALA A 382 -23.43 28.92 6.13
C ALA A 382 -22.35 28.76 5.05
N ALA A 383 -22.33 29.65 4.06
CA ALA A 383 -21.31 29.64 3.00
C ALA A 383 -19.89 29.94 3.53
N LYS A 384 -19.76 30.81 4.54
CA LYS A 384 -18.49 31.07 5.23
C LYS A 384 -18.01 29.80 5.95
N ARG A 385 -18.86 29.20 6.79
CA ARG A 385 -18.52 27.96 7.52
C ARG A 385 -18.12 26.82 6.61
N ALA A 386 -18.77 26.67 5.46
CA ALA A 386 -18.41 25.68 4.46
C ALA A 386 -16.99 25.91 3.89
N ARG A 387 -16.65 27.17 3.57
CA ARG A 387 -15.30 27.53 3.10
C ARG A 387 -14.23 27.32 4.17
N ASP A 388 -14.52 27.70 5.41
CA ASP A 388 -13.59 27.52 6.54
C ASP A 388 -13.37 26.03 6.85
N ALA A 389 -14.42 25.22 6.78
CA ALA A 389 -14.33 23.77 6.92
C ALA A 389 -13.49 23.13 5.81
N ALA A 390 -13.75 23.50 4.55
CA ALA A 390 -12.97 23.03 3.40
C ALA A 390 -11.49 23.36 3.55
N GLN A 391 -11.16 24.57 4.01
CA GLN A 391 -9.75 24.88 4.21
C GLN A 391 -9.13 24.18 5.42
N ASN A 392 -9.87 23.98 6.51
CA ASN A 392 -9.37 23.20 7.64
C ASN A 392 -9.03 21.76 7.21
N GLN A 393 -9.80 21.17 6.28
CA GLN A 393 -9.46 19.87 5.69
C GLN A 393 -8.13 19.92 4.90
N LEU A 394 -7.88 20.98 4.14
CA LEU A 394 -6.60 21.16 3.43
C LEU A 394 -5.41 21.31 4.41
N VAL A 395 -5.61 22.02 5.52
CA VAL A 395 -4.60 22.16 6.59
C VAL A 395 -4.31 20.81 7.24
N GLU A 396 -5.33 20.03 7.60
CA GLU A 396 -5.13 18.70 8.18
C GLU A 396 -4.48 17.73 7.19
N ARG A 397 -4.85 17.80 5.90
CA ARG A 397 -4.18 17.02 4.85
C ARG A 397 -2.68 17.36 4.77
N ALA A 398 -2.31 18.65 4.79
CA ALA A 398 -0.90 19.06 4.82
C ALA A 398 -0.19 18.58 6.10
N ARG A 399 -0.83 18.68 7.26
CA ARG A 399 -0.30 18.21 8.55
C ARG A 399 0.04 16.72 8.54
N ASN A 400 -0.89 15.90 8.05
CA ASN A 400 -0.68 14.45 7.95
C ASN A 400 0.48 14.09 7.01
N ARG A 401 0.65 14.86 5.92
CA ARG A 401 1.79 14.70 5.01
C ARG A 401 3.11 15.11 5.66
N PHE A 402 3.13 16.17 6.46
CA PHE A 402 4.31 16.56 7.24
C PHE A 402 4.72 15.45 8.21
N SER A 403 3.78 14.92 9.00
CA SER A 403 4.06 13.82 9.94
C SER A 403 4.69 12.63 9.22
N ARG A 404 4.11 12.20 8.09
CA ARG A 404 4.65 11.09 7.29
C ARG A 404 6.07 11.33 6.80
N VAL A 405 6.38 12.55 6.32
CA VAL A 405 7.73 12.88 5.83
C VAL A 405 8.74 12.95 6.98
N LEU A 406 8.37 13.56 8.11
CA LEU A 406 9.24 13.66 9.29
C LEU A 406 9.54 12.29 9.89
N ASP A 407 8.53 11.42 10.01
CA ASP A 407 8.72 10.07 10.53
C ASP A 407 9.57 9.23 9.58
N GLY A 408 9.35 9.36 8.26
CA GLY A 408 10.20 8.74 7.24
C GLY A 408 11.66 9.18 7.33
N LEU A 409 11.92 10.47 7.51
CA LEU A 409 13.28 11.01 7.68
C LEU A 409 13.95 10.49 8.96
N ARG A 410 13.22 10.39 10.07
CA ARG A 410 13.74 9.82 11.34
C ARG A 410 14.10 8.34 11.23
N VAL A 411 13.35 7.58 10.43
CA VAL A 411 13.66 6.17 10.16
C VAL A 411 14.92 6.05 9.31
N LEU A 412 15.05 6.87 8.26
CA LEU A 412 16.24 6.88 7.41
C LEU A 412 17.50 7.30 8.18
N LEU A 413 17.39 8.31 9.05
CA LEU A 413 18.51 8.76 9.89
C LEU A 413 18.99 7.65 10.84
N ARG A 414 18.08 6.92 11.51
CA ARG A 414 18.43 5.77 12.36
C ARG A 414 19.12 4.65 11.59
N LYS A 415 18.69 4.43 10.34
CA LYS A 415 19.33 3.46 9.45
C LYS A 415 20.74 3.88 9.05
N GLU A 416 20.97 5.17 8.86
CA GLU A 416 22.28 5.74 8.52
C GLU A 416 23.26 5.68 9.69
N THR A 417 22.81 5.96 10.92
CA THR A 417 23.65 5.92 12.13
C THR A 417 23.99 4.50 12.59
N GLY A 418 23.36 3.48 12.01
CA GLY A 418 23.60 2.08 12.38
C GLY A 418 23.01 1.70 13.74
N GLU A 419 22.13 2.52 14.32
CA GLU A 419 21.46 2.26 15.61
C GLU A 419 20.22 1.33 15.45
N GLY A 420 20.30 0.37 14.53
CA GLY A 420 19.18 -0.50 14.11
C GLY A 420 19.02 -1.77 14.93
#